data_AF-A0A512N1K6-F1
#
_entry.id   AF-A0A512N1K6-F1
#
_cell.length_a   1.000
_cell.length_b   1.000
_cell.length_c   1.000
_cell.angle_alpha   90.00
_cell.angle_beta   90.00
_cell.angle_gamma   90.00
#
_symmetry.space_group_name_H-M   'P 1'
#
loop_
_entity.id
_entity.type
_entity.pdbx_description
1 polymer ?
#
loop_
_entity_poly.entity_id
_entity_poly.type
_entity_poly.pdbx_seq_one_letter_code
_entity_poly.pdbx_strand_id
1 'polypeptide(L)'
;MTAQIRHRIYGTPLEEWIELVPGELEIDAVSLRNILVAGREGFGLSDDQLIDYVRRNILLLLAKGAKPVVGALDGVHFWSLVDYGNAPEEIADAIIGEWQRVGRDPELGDLSFAVPSIYEATIPPEAKADIERLESLRRDKGN
;
A
#
# COMPACT_ATOMS: atom_id res chain seq x y z
N MET A 1 -28.18 15.25 9.34
CA MET A 1 -27.87 14.23 8.30
C MET A 1 -26.55 14.64 7.67
N THR A 2 -25.47 13.91 7.95
CA THR A 2 -24.18 14.11 7.29
C THR A 2 -24.29 13.54 5.88
N ALA A 3 -23.96 14.31 4.85
CA ALA A 3 -23.93 13.82 3.50
C ALA A 3 -22.88 12.69 3.39
N GLN A 4 -23.26 11.56 2.79
CA GLN A 4 -22.34 10.43 2.59
C GLN A 4 -21.29 10.84 1.56
N ILE A 5 -20.01 10.77 1.93
CA ILE A 5 -18.89 11.03 1.03
C ILE A 5 -18.86 9.95 -0.06
N ARG A 6 -18.66 10.36 -1.32
CA ARG A 6 -18.67 9.48 -2.49
C ARG A 6 -17.46 9.73 -3.38
N HIS A 7 -17.02 8.68 -4.06
CA HIS A 7 -15.91 8.75 -4.98
C HIS A 7 -16.29 9.67 -6.15
N ARG A 8 -15.44 10.64 -6.49
CA ARG A 8 -15.71 11.68 -7.49
C ARG A 8 -16.00 11.12 -8.89
N ILE A 9 -15.30 10.05 -9.26
CA ILE A 9 -15.44 9.39 -10.57
C ILE A 9 -16.55 8.33 -10.56
N TYR A 10 -16.46 7.36 -9.65
CA TYR A 10 -17.34 6.19 -9.67
C TYR A 10 -18.68 6.37 -8.93
N GLY A 11 -18.82 7.42 -8.11
CA GLY A 11 -20.01 7.65 -7.29
C GLY A 11 -20.16 6.67 -6.11
N THR A 12 -19.25 5.70 -5.97
CA THR A 12 -19.22 4.70 -4.89
C THR A 12 -19.11 5.39 -3.53
N PRO A 13 -19.94 5.04 -2.53
CA PRO A 13 -19.78 5.49 -1.15
C PRO A 13 -18.40 5.19 -0.58
N LEU A 14 -17.91 6.08 0.29
CA LEU A 14 -16.62 5.90 0.97
C LEU A 14 -16.55 4.57 1.73
N GLU A 15 -17.60 4.23 2.48
CA GLU A 15 -17.68 3.01 3.28
C GLU A 15 -17.60 1.75 2.41
N GLU A 16 -18.38 1.72 1.32
CA GLU A 16 -18.37 0.61 0.36
C GLU A 16 -17.00 0.48 -0.32
N TRP A 17 -16.35 1.59 -0.65
CA TRP A 17 -15.01 1.56 -1.23
C TRP A 17 -13.98 0.95 -0.30
N ILE A 18 -14.00 1.32 0.99
CA ILE A 18 -13.11 0.76 2.01
C ILE A 18 -13.30 -0.76 2.13
N GLU A 19 -14.54 -1.25 2.03
CA GLU A 19 -14.84 -2.69 2.06
C GLU A 19 -14.32 -3.46 0.84
N LEU A 20 -14.15 -2.78 -0.31
CA LEU A 20 -13.63 -3.40 -1.54
C LEU A 20 -12.10 -3.53 -1.55
N VAL A 21 -11.38 -2.64 -0.86
CA VAL A 21 -9.91 -2.58 -0.90
C VAL A 21 -9.24 -3.93 -0.58
N PRO A 22 -9.67 -4.70 0.44
CA PRO A 22 -9.03 -5.99 0.72
C PRO A 22 -9.25 -7.07 -0.37
N GLY A 23 -10.20 -6.89 -1.29
CA GLY A 23 -10.40 -7.80 -2.41
C GLY A 23 -9.21 -7.85 -3.37
N GLU A 24 -8.42 -6.79 -3.43
CA GLU A 24 -7.19 -6.73 -4.24
C GLU A 24 -6.12 -7.74 -3.77
N LEU A 25 -6.13 -8.12 -2.49
CA LEU A 25 -5.14 -9.03 -1.90
C LEU A 25 -5.14 -10.43 -2.52
N GLU A 26 -6.21 -10.80 -3.23
CA GLU A 26 -6.28 -12.07 -3.97
C GLU A 26 -5.42 -12.05 -5.24
N ILE A 27 -5.04 -10.86 -5.72
CA ILE A 27 -4.39 -10.63 -7.00
C ILE A 27 -3.00 -10.02 -6.80
N ASP A 28 -2.87 -8.98 -5.98
CA ASP A 28 -1.63 -8.24 -5.79
C ASP A 28 -1.53 -7.58 -4.39
N ALA A 29 -0.35 -7.03 -4.09
CA ALA A 29 -0.12 -6.23 -2.90
C ALA A 29 -0.83 -4.86 -2.99
N VAL A 30 -1.45 -4.44 -1.88
CA VAL A 30 -2.14 -3.16 -1.79
C VAL A 30 -1.16 -2.06 -1.36
N SER A 31 -0.88 -1.12 -2.26
CA SER A 31 0.03 -0.01 -1.96
C SER A 31 -0.59 1.06 -1.06
N LEU A 32 0.17 1.52 -0.06
CA LEU A 32 -0.22 2.68 0.77
C LEU A 32 -0.41 3.95 -0.07
N ARG A 33 0.40 4.11 -1.14
CA ARG A 33 0.25 5.21 -2.10
C ARG A 33 -1.13 5.21 -2.74
N ASN A 34 -1.61 4.05 -3.20
CA ASN A 34 -2.90 3.95 -3.88
C ASN A 34 -4.07 4.26 -2.93
N ILE A 35 -3.98 3.85 -1.66
CA ILE A 35 -4.92 4.24 -0.62
C ILE A 35 -4.92 5.77 -0.48
N LEU A 36 -3.76 6.39 -0.30
CA LEU A 36 -3.67 7.85 -0.15
C LEU A 36 -4.22 8.63 -1.35
N VAL A 37 -3.89 8.20 -2.57
CA VAL A 37 -4.41 8.78 -3.81
C VAL A 37 -5.93 8.63 -3.88
N ALA A 38 -6.48 7.46 -3.57
CA ALA A 38 -7.93 7.26 -3.55
C ALA A 38 -8.61 8.17 -2.52
N GLY A 39 -8.05 8.31 -1.31
CA GLY A 39 -8.56 9.21 -0.28
C GLY A 39 -8.56 10.69 -0.73
N ARG A 40 -7.43 11.18 -1.24
CA ARG A 40 -7.29 12.60 -1.64
C ARG A 40 -8.01 12.92 -2.95
N GLU A 41 -7.69 12.18 -4.01
CA GLU A 41 -8.16 12.50 -5.35
C GLU A 41 -9.56 11.93 -5.59
N GLY A 42 -9.81 10.71 -5.10
CA GLY A 42 -11.09 10.02 -5.23
C GLY A 42 -12.17 10.60 -4.33
N PHE A 43 -11.87 10.88 -3.06
CA PHE A 43 -12.87 11.33 -2.08
C PHE A 43 -12.71 12.77 -1.60
N GLY A 44 -11.59 13.43 -1.90
CA GLY A 44 -11.33 14.80 -1.45
C GLY A 44 -11.02 14.93 0.03
N LEU A 45 -10.52 13.86 0.66
CA LEU A 45 -10.19 13.85 2.07
C LEU A 45 -8.88 14.61 2.34
N SER A 46 -8.84 15.34 3.45
CA SER A 46 -7.64 15.98 3.98
C SER A 46 -7.51 15.76 5.47
N ASP A 47 -6.31 16.03 6.00
CA ASP A 47 -6.02 16.10 7.43
C ASP A 47 -6.55 14.86 8.18
N ASP A 48 -7.30 15.07 9.27
CA ASP A 48 -7.83 14.01 10.13
C ASP A 48 -8.75 13.03 9.38
N GLN A 49 -9.48 13.50 8.35
CA GLN A 49 -10.36 12.62 7.56
C GLN A 49 -9.54 11.65 6.70
N LEU A 50 -8.42 12.12 6.16
CA LEU A 50 -7.52 11.27 5.39
C LEU A 50 -6.80 10.27 6.31
N ILE A 51 -6.39 10.71 7.50
CA ILE A 51 -5.74 9.84 8.50
C ILE A 51 -6.69 8.72 8.94
N ASP A 52 -7.95 9.06 9.27
CA ASP A 52 -8.97 8.07 9.62
C ASP A 52 -9.21 7.07 8.47
N TYR A 53 -9.36 7.58 7.24
CA TYR A 53 -9.53 6.75 6.06
C TYR A 53 -8.36 5.77 5.86
N VAL A 54 -7.12 6.25 5.96
CA VAL A 54 -5.92 5.41 5.83
C VAL A 54 -5.89 4.36 6.93
N ARG A 55 -6.13 4.76 8.20
CA ARG A 55 -6.16 3.84 9.35
C ARG A 55 -7.14 2.70 9.12
N ARG A 56 -8.36 3.02 8.70
CA ARG A 56 -9.42 2.04 8.48
C ARG A 56 -9.08 1.03 7.39
N ASN A 57 -8.45 1.48 6.30
CA ASN A 57 -7.97 0.59 5.25
C ASN A 57 -6.86 -0.34 5.78
N ILE A 58 -5.87 0.21 6.49
CA ILE A 58 -4.77 -0.60 7.07
C ILE A 58 -5.34 -1.68 7.99
N LEU A 59 -6.22 -1.31 8.92
CA LEU A 59 -6.83 -2.27 9.86
C LEU A 59 -7.60 -3.39 9.15
N LEU A 60 -8.33 -3.07 8.08
CA LEU A 60 -9.03 -4.09 7.29
C LEU A 60 -8.09 -5.02 6.55
N LEU A 61 -7.00 -4.50 5.98
CA LEU A 61 -5.97 -5.32 5.33
C LEU A 61 -5.32 -6.28 6.34
N LEU A 62 -4.95 -5.78 7.52
CA LEU A 62 -4.37 -6.59 8.60
C LEU A 62 -5.38 -7.65 9.09
N ALA A 63 -6.65 -7.31 9.20
CA ALA A 63 -7.71 -8.26 9.57
C ALA A 63 -7.91 -9.38 8.53
N LYS A 64 -7.48 -9.18 7.27
CA LYS A 64 -7.44 -10.21 6.23
C LYS A 64 -6.12 -11.00 6.21
N GLY A 65 -5.24 -10.78 7.18
CA GLY A 65 -3.96 -11.49 7.29
C GLY A 65 -2.87 -10.90 6.38
N ALA A 66 -3.10 -9.73 5.78
CA ALA A 66 -2.04 -9.02 5.09
C ALA A 66 -0.99 -8.53 6.10
N LYS A 67 0.26 -8.42 5.65
CA LYS A 67 1.39 -7.88 6.41
C LYS A 67 2.05 -6.73 5.66
N PRO A 68 2.65 -5.77 6.38
CA PRO A 68 3.43 -4.71 5.75
C PRO A 68 4.62 -5.30 4.99
N VAL A 69 4.81 -4.84 3.76
CA VAL A 69 5.90 -5.26 2.87
C VAL A 69 6.48 -4.07 2.11
N VAL A 70 7.73 -4.21 1.70
CA VAL A 70 8.44 -3.30 0.78
C VAL A 70 9.03 -4.10 -0.38
N GLY A 71 9.43 -3.44 -1.46
CA GLY A 71 10.12 -4.11 -2.57
C GLY A 71 11.36 -4.87 -2.09
N ALA A 72 11.47 -6.15 -2.43
CA ALA A 72 12.60 -6.97 -2.00
C ALA A 72 13.89 -6.60 -2.75
N LEU A 73 15.02 -6.74 -2.05
CA LEU A 73 16.37 -6.49 -2.60
C LEU A 73 17.20 -7.77 -2.75
N ASP A 74 16.61 -8.93 -2.49
CA ASP A 74 17.31 -10.22 -2.53
C ASP A 74 17.43 -10.81 -3.95
N GLY A 75 16.75 -10.21 -4.93
CA GLY A 75 16.72 -10.67 -6.32
C GLY A 75 16.02 -12.03 -6.48
N VAL A 76 15.21 -12.43 -5.49
CA VAL A 76 14.45 -13.68 -5.46
C VAL A 76 12.97 -13.40 -5.28
N HIS A 77 12.57 -12.54 -4.35
CA HIS A 77 11.17 -12.22 -4.08
C HIS A 77 10.80 -10.87 -4.71
N PHE A 78 9.50 -10.62 -4.89
CA PHE A 78 9.02 -9.26 -5.20
C PHE A 78 8.94 -8.40 -3.95
N TRP A 79 8.63 -9.02 -2.81
CA TRP A 79 8.29 -8.34 -1.56
C TRP A 79 9.12 -8.87 -0.39
N SER A 80 9.46 -7.99 0.55
CA SER A 80 10.09 -8.31 1.82
C SER A 80 9.24 -7.78 2.96
N LEU A 81 9.07 -8.59 4.01
CA LEU A 81 8.32 -8.20 5.21
C LEU A 81 9.02 -7.06 5.95
N VAL A 82 8.21 -6.14 6.48
CA VAL A 82 8.68 -5.09 7.40
C VAL A 82 7.95 -5.23 8.73
N ASP A 83 8.72 -5.11 9.81
CA ASP A 83 8.19 -5.21 11.17
C ASP A 83 7.74 -3.84 11.68
N TYR A 84 6.45 -3.73 11.97
CA TYR A 84 5.80 -2.56 12.57
C TYR A 84 5.14 -2.91 13.92
N GLY A 85 5.46 -4.07 14.50
CA GLY A 85 4.83 -4.57 15.72
C GLY A 85 3.88 -5.74 15.46
N ASN A 86 3.12 -6.12 16.50
CA ASN A 86 2.34 -7.37 16.49
C ASN A 86 0.82 -7.16 16.61
N ALA A 87 0.37 -6.02 17.15
CA ALA A 87 -1.05 -5.71 17.24
C ALA A 87 -1.49 -4.88 16.02
N PRO A 88 -2.66 -5.16 15.40
CA PRO A 88 -3.12 -4.43 14.22
C PRO A 88 -3.18 -2.90 14.40
N GLU A 89 -3.66 -2.45 15.56
CA GLU A 89 -3.76 -1.03 15.89
C GLU A 89 -2.39 -0.38 16.06
N GLU A 90 -1.44 -1.07 16.71
CA GLU A 90 -0.06 -0.62 16.86
C GLU A 90 0.63 -0.47 15.51
N ILE A 91 0.47 -1.47 14.63
CA ILE A 91 1.00 -1.45 13.27
C ILE A 91 0.44 -0.25 12.50
N ALA A 92 -0.88 -0.03 12.55
CA ALA A 92 -1.52 1.08 11.87
C ALA A 92 -1.04 2.44 12.40
N ASP A 93 -0.92 2.58 13.73
CA ASP A 93 -0.39 3.78 14.38
C ASP A 93 1.06 4.05 13.98
N ALA A 94 1.91 3.03 13.96
CA ALA A 94 3.32 3.16 13.60
C ALA A 94 3.49 3.60 12.14
N ILE A 95 2.74 2.99 11.22
CA ILE A 95 2.79 3.34 9.79
C ILE A 95 2.32 4.77 9.55
N ILE A 96 1.19 5.18 10.15
CA ILE A 96 0.68 6.55 10.02
C ILE A 96 1.67 7.54 10.64
N GLY A 97 2.20 7.23 11.82
CA GLY A 97 3.19 8.08 12.49
C GLY A 97 4.46 8.24 11.66
N GLU A 98 4.94 7.19 11.01
CA GLU A 98 6.06 7.27 10.08
C GLU A 98 5.73 8.14 8.87
N TRP A 99 4.61 7.91 8.19
CA TRP A 99 4.18 8.71 7.05
C TRP A 99 4.11 10.21 7.39
N GLN A 100 3.49 10.56 8.51
CA GLN A 100 3.42 11.94 8.99
C GLN A 100 4.80 12.52 9.32
N ARG A 101 5.70 11.73 9.94
CA ARG A 101 7.06 12.16 10.28
C ARG A 101 7.92 12.42 9.06
N VAL A 102 7.81 11.59 8.02
CA VAL A 102 8.55 11.78 6.76
C VAL A 102 8.04 13.02 6.03
N GLY A 103 6.74 13.31 6.12
CA GLY A 103 6.15 14.54 5.56
C GLY A 103 6.03 14.52 4.04
N ARG A 104 6.07 13.32 3.43
CA ARG A 104 5.78 13.10 2.00
C ARG A 104 4.89 11.87 1.84
N ASP A 105 4.11 11.84 0.76
CA ASP A 105 3.37 10.64 0.39
C ASP A 105 4.35 9.54 -0.11
N PRO A 106 4.06 8.26 0.16
CA PRO A 106 4.87 7.13 -0.29
C PRO A 106 4.89 7.02 -1.82
N GLU A 107 6.02 6.59 -2.36
CA GLU A 107 6.23 6.30 -3.78
C GLU A 107 5.87 4.86 -4.14
N LEU A 108 5.88 4.56 -5.45
CA LEU A 108 5.72 3.19 -5.93
C LEU A 108 6.88 2.33 -5.41
N GLY A 109 6.54 1.27 -4.67
CA GLY A 109 7.53 0.36 -4.08
C GLY A 109 8.03 0.75 -2.68
N ASP A 110 7.50 1.84 -2.08
CA ASP A 110 7.66 2.12 -0.65
C ASP A 110 6.88 1.06 0.16
N LEU A 111 5.80 1.42 0.86
CA LEU A 111 5.03 0.50 1.70
C LEU A 111 3.79 -0.04 0.99
N SER A 112 3.62 -1.36 1.04
CA SER A 112 2.43 -2.09 0.60
C SER A 112 2.00 -3.11 1.66
N PHE A 113 0.85 -3.74 1.44
CA PHE A 113 0.32 -4.83 2.27
C PHE A 113 0.05 -6.05 1.39
N ALA A 114 0.55 -7.21 1.81
CA ALA A 114 0.42 -8.44 1.05
C ALA A 114 0.08 -9.62 1.96
N VAL A 115 -0.69 -10.57 1.44
CA VAL A 115 -0.94 -11.87 2.08
C VAL A 115 0.20 -12.86 1.76
N PRO A 116 0.36 -13.96 2.50
CA PRO A 116 1.48 -14.90 2.31
C PRO A 116 1.67 -15.37 0.87
N SER A 117 0.59 -15.72 0.16
CA SER A 117 0.68 -16.18 -1.24
C SER A 117 1.26 -15.14 -2.20
N ILE A 118 1.23 -13.85 -1.84
CA ILE A 118 1.76 -12.75 -2.65
C ILE A 118 3.21 -12.45 -2.27
N TYR A 119 3.54 -12.32 -0.97
CA TYR A 119 4.90 -11.95 -0.57
C TYR A 119 5.89 -13.13 -0.55
N GLU A 120 5.40 -14.37 -0.52
CA GLU A 120 6.23 -15.57 -0.69
C GLU A 120 6.46 -15.90 -2.18
N ALA A 121 5.81 -15.18 -3.10
CA ALA A 121 6.01 -15.36 -4.53
C ALA A 121 7.40 -14.87 -4.97
N THR A 122 8.06 -15.70 -5.78
CA THR A 122 9.40 -15.42 -6.31
C THR A 122 9.36 -14.85 -7.72
N ILE A 123 10.33 -14.01 -8.04
CA ILE A 123 10.60 -13.51 -9.38
C ILE A 123 10.89 -14.69 -10.31
N PRO A 124 10.13 -14.86 -11.40
CA PRO A 124 10.42 -15.87 -12.42
C PRO A 124 11.81 -15.63 -13.03
N PRO A 125 12.59 -16.67 -13.36
CA PRO A 125 13.91 -16.53 -13.96
C PRO A 125 13.95 -15.62 -15.20
N GLU A 126 12.90 -15.62 -16.01
CA GLU A 126 12.73 -14.78 -17.19
C GLU A 126 12.57 -13.29 -16.85
N ALA A 127 11.92 -12.95 -15.73
CA ALA A 127 11.73 -11.57 -15.28
C ALA A 127 12.98 -10.98 -14.64
N LYS A 128 13.85 -11.83 -14.07
CA LYS A 128 15.11 -11.40 -13.43
C LYS A 128 16.04 -10.70 -14.42
N ALA A 129 16.15 -11.21 -15.63
CA ALA A 129 16.98 -10.60 -16.69
C ALA A 129 16.49 -9.21 -17.09
N ASP A 130 15.18 -8.99 -17.12
CA ASP A 130 14.59 -7.69 -17.44
C ASP A 130 14.76 -6.69 -16.29
N ILE A 131 14.65 -7.13 -15.03
CA ILE A 131 14.91 -6.30 -13.85
C ILE A 131 16.36 -5.82 -13.84
N GLU A 132 17.33 -6.72 -14.02
CA GLU A 132 18.77 -6.37 -14.09
C GLU A 132 19.04 -5.37 -15.23
N ARG A 133 18.36 -5.52 -16.37
CA ARG A 133 18.42 -4.59 -17.49
C ARG A 133 17.84 -3.22 -17.15
N LEU A 134 16.71 -3.14 -16.46
CA LEU A 134 16.09 -1.88 -16.08
C LEU A 134 16.90 -1.14 -14.99
N GLU A 135 17.48 -1.86 -14.04
CA GLU A 135 18.33 -1.27 -13.00
C GLU A 135 19.65 -0.72 -13.56
N SER A 136 20.25 -1.38 -14.55
CA SER A 136 21.44 -0.84 -15.23
C SER A 136 21.11 0.47 -15.96
N LEU A 137 19.97 0.51 -16.67
CA LEU A 137 19.48 1.73 -17.31
C LEU A 137 19.16 2.87 -16.32
N ARG A 138 18.66 2.55 -15.12
CA ARG A 138 18.39 3.54 -14.07
C ARG A 138 19.68 4.13 -13.50
N ARG A 139 20.72 3.30 -13.32
CA ARG A 139 22.05 3.75 -12.86
C ARG A 139 22.73 4.66 -13.88
N ASP A 140 22.60 4.35 -15.17
CA ASP A 140 23.20 5.15 -16.24
C ASP A 140 22.51 6.52 -16.47
N LYS A 141 21.25 6.66 -16.07
CA LYS A 141 20.50 7.94 -16.15
C LYS A 141 20.66 8.84 -14.92
N GLY A 142 21.30 8.35 -13.87
CA GLY A 142 21.56 9.10 -12.63
C GLY A 142 22.97 9.70 -12.54
N ASN A 143 23.77 9.62 -13.61
CA ASN A 143 25.16 10.07 -13.70
C ASN A 143 25.33 11.16 -14.76
#